data_AF-A0ABD4EMM0-F1
#
_entry.id   AF-A0ABD4EMM0-F1
#
_cell.length_a   1.000
_cell.length_b   1.000
_cell.length_c   1.000
_cell.angle_alpha   90.00
_cell.angle_beta   90.00
_cell.angle_gamma   90.00
#
_symmetry.space_group_name_H-M   'P 1'
#
loop_
_entity.id
_entity.type
_entity.pdbx_description
1 polymer ?
#
loop_
_entity_poly.entity_id
_entity_poly.type
_entity_poly.pdbx_seq_one_letter_code
_entity_poly.pdbx_strand_id
1 'polypeptide(L)'
;MLVLVRIKYSLGLNNLTLYRKDFKNAYHSTASTQVCYLFPVGMLAFEDRLKYDVANKMTMVSNTFALPLHKPTKVIKLKYFYQTPIYVWHSLPK
;
A
#
# COMPACT_ATOMS: atom_id res chain seq x y z
N MET A 1 15.44 -1.00 -13.97
CA MET A 1 14.71 -2.30 -14.01
C MET A 1 15.68 -3.48 -14.02
N LEU A 2 16.70 -3.51 -14.89
CA LEU A 2 17.67 -4.62 -14.98
C LEU A 2 18.35 -4.96 -13.64
N VAL A 3 18.75 -3.95 -12.87
CA VAL A 3 19.39 -4.12 -11.55
C VAL A 3 18.45 -4.82 -10.56
N LEU A 4 17.20 -4.39 -10.45
CA LEU A 4 16.20 -4.98 -9.54
C LEU A 4 15.88 -6.44 -9.90
N VAL A 5 15.81 -6.72 -11.21
CA VAL A 5 15.58 -8.08 -11.71
C VAL A 5 16.78 -8.97 -11.37
N ARG A 6 18.02 -8.49 -11.55
CA ARG A 6 19.23 -9.22 -11.15
C ARG A 6 19.28 -9.49 -9.65
N ILE A 7 18.90 -8.52 -8.82
CA ILE A 7 18.81 -8.71 -7.36
C ILE A 7 17.75 -9.76 -7.02
N LYS A 8 16.56 -9.71 -7.63
CA LYS A 8 15.51 -10.73 -7.45
C LYS A 8 16.04 -12.14 -7.70
N TYR A 9 16.74 -12.33 -8.83
CA TYR A 9 17.29 -13.64 -9.19
C TYR A 9 18.45 -14.05 -8.28
N SER A 10 19.36 -13.12 -7.94
CA SER A 10 20.49 -13.39 -7.04
C SER A 10 20.04 -13.78 -5.62
N LEU A 11 18.88 -13.28 -5.17
CA LEU A 11 18.30 -13.59 -3.86
C LEU A 11 17.31 -14.77 -3.90
N GLY A 12 17.09 -15.41 -5.06
CA GLY A 12 16.16 -16.55 -5.20
C GLY A 12 14.69 -16.21 -4.96
N LEU A 13 14.27 -14.94 -5.14
CA LEU A 13 12.92 -14.46 -4.80
C LEU A 13 11.89 -14.82 -5.88
N ASN A 14 11.57 -16.11 -6.03
CA ASN A 14 10.70 -16.60 -7.10
C ASN A 14 9.25 -16.13 -7.00
N ASN A 15 8.76 -15.85 -5.79
CA ASN A 15 7.40 -15.39 -5.52
C ASN A 15 7.21 -13.88 -5.67
N LEU A 16 8.26 -13.12 -6.01
CA LEU A 16 8.21 -11.67 -6.17
C LEU A 16 8.02 -11.28 -7.63
N THR A 17 6.91 -10.65 -7.97
CA THR A 17 6.72 -10.07 -9.31
C THR A 17 6.86 -8.56 -9.26
N LEU A 18 7.74 -8.02 -10.09
CA LEU A 18 8.00 -6.58 -10.17
C LEU A 18 7.32 -6.00 -11.41
N TYR A 19 6.50 -4.98 -11.21
CA TYR A 19 5.83 -4.27 -12.30
C TYR A 19 6.39 -2.86 -12.43
N ARG A 20 6.82 -2.47 -13.63
CA ARG A 20 7.11 -1.07 -13.97
C ARG A 20 5.82 -0.42 -14.47
N LYS A 21 5.06 0.16 -13.55
CA LYS A 21 3.81 0.87 -13.84
C LYS A 21 3.73 2.12 -12.99
N ASP A 22 2.94 3.09 -13.43
CA ASP A 22 2.46 4.14 -12.53
C ASP A 22 1.49 3.49 -11.54
N PHE A 23 1.67 3.71 -10.23
CA PHE A 23 0.74 3.22 -9.22
C PHE A 23 -0.66 3.80 -9.43
N LYS A 24 -0.74 5.01 -9.99
CA LYS A 24 -1.98 5.61 -10.46
C LYS A 24 -2.51 4.92 -11.71
N ASN A 25 -2.00 3.79 -12.20
CA ASN A 25 -2.63 3.05 -13.30
C ASN A 25 -2.49 1.54 -13.10
N ALA A 26 -1.81 1.13 -12.03
CA ALA A 26 -1.55 -0.26 -11.69
C ALA A 26 -2.68 -0.80 -10.81
N TYR A 27 -3.69 -1.37 -11.46
CA TYR A 27 -4.77 -2.10 -10.80
C TYR A 27 -4.28 -3.47 -10.32
N HIS A 28 -4.61 -3.83 -9.07
CA HIS A 28 -4.47 -5.18 -8.54
C HIS A 28 -5.63 -5.52 -7.59
N SER A 29 -6.84 -5.72 -8.12
CA SER A 29 -8.00 -6.10 -7.28
C SER A 29 -7.98 -7.52 -6.71
N THR A 30 -6.95 -8.31 -7.01
CA THR A 30 -6.83 -9.66 -6.47
C THR A 30 -5.99 -9.73 -5.19
N ALA A 31 -5.38 -8.62 -4.77
CA ALA A 31 -4.58 -8.60 -3.55
C ALA A 31 -5.48 -8.63 -2.30
N SER A 32 -5.23 -9.57 -1.40
CA SER A 32 -5.89 -9.61 -0.09
C SER A 32 -5.36 -8.52 0.86
N THR A 33 -4.09 -8.14 0.71
CA THR A 33 -3.42 -7.10 1.50
C THR A 33 -2.59 -6.20 0.61
N GLN A 34 -2.75 -4.89 0.79
CA GLN A 34 -1.95 -3.87 0.12
C GLN A 34 -1.13 -3.09 1.15
N VAL A 35 0.17 -3.00 0.92
CA VAL A 35 1.09 -2.19 1.75
C VAL A 35 1.51 -0.97 0.94
N CYS A 36 1.45 0.20 1.56
CA CYS A 36 1.86 1.45 0.94
C CYS A 36 2.76 2.28 1.85
N TYR A 37 3.69 2.98 1.21
CA TYR A 37 4.51 4.02 1.81
C TYR A 37 4.60 5.13 0.78
N LEU A 38 3.59 6.00 0.80
CA LEU A 38 3.42 7.09 -0.16
C LEU A 38 3.44 8.42 0.58
N PHE A 39 3.81 9.48 -0.13
CA PHE A 39 3.77 10.86 0.36
C PHE A 39 2.32 11.41 0.39
N PRO A 40 2.04 12.53 1.09
CA PRO A 40 0.67 13.01 1.34
C PRO A 40 -0.19 13.18 0.07
N VAL A 41 0.37 13.80 -0.97
CA VAL A 41 -0.34 13.98 -2.25
C VAL A 41 -0.57 12.66 -2.98
N GLY A 42 0.34 11.69 -2.81
CA GLY A 42 0.17 10.32 -3.31
C GLY A 42 -0.98 9.59 -2.60
N MET A 43 -1.14 9.78 -1.29
CA MET A 43 -2.25 9.22 -0.52
C MET A 43 -3.60 9.81 -0.94
N LEU A 44 -3.67 11.11 -1.22
CA LEU A 44 -4.87 11.76 -1.78
C LEU A 44 -5.27 11.14 -3.13
N ALA A 45 -4.32 11.04 -4.06
CA ALA A 45 -4.57 10.45 -5.37
C ALA A 45 -4.95 8.97 -5.30
N PHE A 46 -4.43 8.25 -4.29
CA PHE A 46 -4.78 6.87 -4.04
C PHE A 46 -6.21 6.74 -3.48
N GLU A 47 -6.59 7.63 -2.57
CA GLU A 47 -7.93 7.66 -1.97
C GLU A 47 -9.03 7.99 -2.97
N ASP A 48 -8.78 8.90 -3.92
CA ASP A 48 -9.74 9.16 -4.99
C ASP A 48 -9.95 7.95 -5.89
N ARG A 49 -8.94 7.09 -6.02
CA ARG A 49 -9.04 5.85 -6.80
C ARG A 49 -9.77 4.74 -6.06
N LEU A 50 -9.66 4.69 -4.73
CA LEU A 50 -10.40 3.74 -3.89
C LEU A 50 -11.91 3.79 -4.12
N LYS A 51 -12.48 4.96 -4.47
CA LYS A 51 -13.91 5.14 -4.77
C LYS A 51 -14.38 4.36 -5.99
N TYR A 52 -13.49 4.07 -6.94
CA TYR A 52 -13.80 3.37 -8.18
C TYR A 52 -13.47 1.88 -8.11
N ASP A 53 -12.67 1.47 -7.13
CA ASP A 53 -12.28 0.08 -6.93
C ASP A 53 -13.25 -0.61 -5.97
N VAL A 54 -13.91 -1.67 -6.44
CA VAL A 54 -14.80 -2.53 -5.65
C VAL A 54 -13.95 -3.39 -4.69
N ALA A 55 -13.35 -2.76 -3.68
CA ALA A 55 -12.44 -3.40 -2.73
C ALA A 55 -13.22 -4.10 -1.60
N ASN A 56 -14.11 -5.03 -1.95
CA ASN A 56 -15.04 -5.61 -0.98
C ASN A 56 -14.36 -6.40 0.16
N LYS A 57 -13.05 -6.73 0.08
CA LYS A 57 -12.32 -7.48 1.14
C LYS A 57 -10.80 -7.20 1.21
N MET A 58 -10.33 -6.03 0.76
CA MET A 58 -8.89 -5.72 0.82
C MET A 58 -8.51 -5.10 2.17
N THR A 59 -7.43 -5.60 2.79
CA THR A 59 -6.79 -4.92 3.93
C THR A 59 -5.71 -3.99 3.41
N MET A 60 -5.77 -2.72 3.79
CA MET A 60 -4.73 -1.75 3.44
C MET A 60 -3.90 -1.41 4.68
N VAL A 61 -2.58 -1.36 4.49
CA VAL A 61 -1.61 -0.97 5.51
C VAL A 61 -0.76 0.17 4.95
N SER A 62 -0.70 1.28 5.67
CA SER A 62 0.17 2.42 5.33
C SER A 62 1.15 2.71 6.45
N ASN A 63 2.39 2.99 6.09
CA ASN A 63 3.39 3.49 7.02
C ASN A 63 3.46 5.03 6.94
N THR A 64 3.49 5.70 8.08
CA THR A 64 3.67 7.15 8.27
C THR A 64 2.52 8.03 7.80
N PHE A 65 1.88 7.72 6.67
CA PHE A 65 0.89 8.58 6.05
C PHE A 65 -0.51 7.95 6.07
N ALA A 66 -1.49 8.66 6.62
CA ALA A 66 -2.87 8.22 6.66
C ALA A 66 -3.61 8.54 5.35
N LEU A 67 -4.66 7.79 5.05
CA LEU A 67 -5.69 8.22 4.12
C LEU A 67 -6.39 9.46 4.70
N PRO A 68 -6.42 10.59 3.99
CA PRO A 68 -6.91 11.85 4.56
C PRO A 68 -8.42 11.90 4.80
N LEU A 69 -9.22 11.17 4.03
CA LEU A 69 -10.69 11.15 4.17
C LEU A 69 -11.20 9.92 4.95
N HIS A 70 -10.39 8.86 5.10
CA HIS A 70 -10.79 7.62 5.77
C HIS A 70 -10.10 7.37 7.11
N LYS A 71 -10.91 7.14 8.15
CA LYS A 71 -10.40 6.74 9.47
C LYS A 71 -9.81 5.32 9.45
N PRO A 72 -8.60 5.13 9.97
CA PRO A 72 -7.99 3.80 10.12
C PRO A 72 -8.77 2.95 11.11
N THR A 73 -8.91 1.66 10.82
CA THR A 73 -9.45 0.67 11.76
C THR A 73 -8.51 0.46 12.94
N LYS A 74 -7.20 0.51 12.69
CA LYS A 74 -6.18 0.38 13.72
C LYS A 74 -5.00 1.28 13.42
N VAL A 75 -4.45 1.89 14.48
CA VAL A 75 -3.18 2.63 14.43
C VAL A 75 -2.20 1.94 15.36
N ILE A 76 -1.09 1.46 14.81
CA ILE A 76 -0.01 0.82 15.56
C ILE A 76 1.15 1.80 15.60
N LYS A 77 1.53 2.27 16.79
CA LYS A 77 2.74 3.07 16.97
C LYS A 77 3.93 2.16 17.24
N LEU A 78 4.98 2.33 16.46
CA LEU A 78 6.18 1.52 16.62
C LEU A 78 6.97 1.94 17.88
N LYS A 79 7.57 0.97 18.56
CA LYS A 79 8.29 1.19 19.84
C LYS A 79 9.73 1.67 19.61
N TYR A 80 9.89 2.77 18.89
CA TYR A 80 11.17 3.45 18.71
C TYR A 80 11.02 4.96 18.82
N PHE A 81 12.12 5.70 18.77
CA PHE A 81 12.18 7.13 19.06
C PHE A 81 11.11 7.97 18.34
N TYR A 82 10.97 7.81 17.02
CA TYR A 82 9.99 8.57 16.22
C TYR A 82 8.54 8.06 16.32
N GLN A 83 8.30 6.95 17.02
CA GLN A 83 6.97 6.35 17.24
C GLN A 83 6.08 6.32 15.99
N THR A 84 6.67 5.99 14.83
CA THR A 84 5.99 6.16 13.56
C THR A 84 4.68 5.37 13.53
N PRO A 85 3.58 5.99 13.08
CA PRO A 85 2.29 5.32 13.00
C PRO A 85 2.24 4.41 11.77
N ILE A 86 1.76 3.19 12.00
CA ILE A 86 1.25 2.30 10.96
C ILE A 86 -0.27 2.37 11.02
N TYR A 87 -0.87 2.78 9.92
CA TYR A 87 -2.31 2.84 9.74
C TYR A 87 -2.80 1.58 9.04
N VAL A 88 -3.86 0.97 9.57
CA VAL A 88 -4.46 -0.23 9.00
C VAL A 88 -5.95 0.02 8.79
N TRP A 89 -6.44 -0.28 7.59
CA TRP A 89 -7.85 -0.28 7.23
C TRP A 89 -8.26 -1.70 6.85
N HIS A 90 -9.21 -2.26 7.61
CA HIS A 90 -9.85 -3.52 7.30
C HIS A 90 -11.15 -3.24 6.56
N SER A 91 -11.34 -3.85 5.38
CA SER A 91 -12.52 -3.65 4.54
C SER A 91 -12.77 -2.17 4.24
N LEU A 92 -12.03 -1.64 3.27
CA LEU A 92 -12.26 -0.28 2.77
C LEU A 92 -13.75 -0.10 2.40
N PRO A 93 -14.39 1.01 2.81
CA PRO A 93 -15.82 1.20 2.59
C PRO A 93 -16.15 1.34 1.10
N LYS A 94 -17.42 1.03 0.77
CA LYS A 94 -18.05 1.30 -0.53
C LYS A 94 -18.18 2.80 -0.80
#